data_AF-A0A6V7KG41-F1
#
_entry.id   AF-A0A6V7KG41-F1
#
_cell.length_a   1.000
_cell.length_b   1.000
_cell.length_c   1.000
_cell.angle_alpha   90.00
_cell.angle_beta   90.00
_cell.angle_gamma   90.00
#
_symmetry.space_group_name_H-M   'P 1'
#
loop_
_entity.id
_entity.type
_entity.pdbx_description
1 polymer ?
#
loop_
_entity_poly.entity_id
_entity_poly.type
_entity_poly.pdbx_seq_one_letter_code
_entity_poly.pdbx_strand_id
1 'polypeptide(L)' 'THPIMCDACHKENFTGFRYRCQKCHSYQLCQDCFWRGKVSGGHNNDHETREYSSF' A
#
# COMPACT_ATOMS: atom_id res chain seq x y z
N THR A 1 -15.34 7.63 -8.28
CA THR A 1 -14.16 6.76 -8.07
C THR A 1 -13.31 7.40 -6.99
N HIS A 2 -13.14 6.76 -5.83
CA HIS A 2 -12.31 7.32 -4.76
C HIS A 2 -10.81 7.18 -5.15
N PRO A 3 -10.00 8.23 -5.04
CA PRO A 3 -8.58 8.16 -5.38
C PRO A 3 -7.86 7.19 -4.43
N ILE A 4 -7.06 6.30 -5.00
CA ILE A 4 -6.23 5.37 -4.23
C ILE A 4 -4.95 6.12 -3.83
N MET A 5 -4.75 6.25 -2.52
CA MET A 5 -3.59 6.92 -1.92
C MET A 5 -2.75 5.89 -1.15
N CYS A 6 -1.43 6.01 -1.23
CA CYS A 6 -0.52 5.20 -0.43
C CYS A 6 -0.46 5.73 1.02
N ASP A 7 -0.74 4.90 2.02
CA ASP A 7 -0.70 5.29 3.44
C ASP A 7 0.72 5.59 3.98
N ALA A 8 1.77 5.14 3.28
CA ALA A 8 3.15 5.36 3.69
C ALA A 8 3.78 6.63 3.11
N CYS A 9 3.44 7.01 1.88
CA CYS A 9 4.03 8.18 1.21
C CYS A 9 3.02 9.22 0.76
N HIS A 10 1.72 8.99 0.98
CA HIS A 10 0.62 9.86 0.59
C HIS A 10 0.57 10.19 -0.91
N LYS A 11 1.24 9.39 -1.74
CA LYS A 11 1.19 9.54 -3.19
C LYS A 11 -0.17 9.08 -3.71
N GLU A 12 -0.84 9.94 -4.44
CA GLU A 12 -2.05 9.64 -5.19
C GLU A 12 -1.72 9.17 -6.61
N ASN A 13 -2.64 8.45 -7.25
CA ASN A 13 -2.56 8.05 -8.65
C ASN A 13 -1.21 7.43 -9.03
N PHE A 14 -0.65 6.60 -8.15
CA PHE A 14 0.60 5.89 -8.46
C PHE A 14 0.34 4.82 -9.53
N THR A 15 1.28 4.71 -10.46
CA THR A 15 1.26 3.66 -11.49
C THR A 15 1.80 2.36 -10.92
N GLY A 16 1.33 1.23 -11.46
CA GLY A 16 1.76 -0.11 -11.07
C GLY A 16 0.83 -0.81 -10.07
N PHE A 17 1.41 -1.65 -9.24
CA PHE A 17 0.66 -2.49 -8.29
C PHE A 17 0.32 -1.76 -6.99
N ARG A 18 -0.88 -2.02 -6.50
CA ARG A 18 -1.34 -1.62 -5.16
C ARG A 18 -1.20 -2.80 -4.22
N TYR A 19 -0.54 -2.59 -3.10
CA TYR A 19 -0.35 -3.61 -2.08
C TYR A 19 -1.25 -3.30 -0.89
N ARG A 20 -2.26 -4.13 -0.63
CA ARG A 20 -3.13 -3.96 0.54
C ARG A 20 -2.74 -4.95 1.63
N CYS A 21 -2.50 -4.44 2.83
CA CYS A 21 -2.25 -5.27 3.99
C CYS A 21 -3.51 -6.09 4.36
N GLN A 22 -3.34 -7.37 4.66
CA GLN A 22 -4.43 -8.26 5.07
C GLN A 22 -4.78 -8.13 6.56
N LYS A 23 -3.82 -7.70 7.39
CA LYS A 23 -4.02 -7.51 8.84
C LYS A 23 -4.51 -6.09 9.19
N CYS A 24 -3.98 -5.06 8.52
CA CYS A 24 -4.33 -3.66 8.81
C CYS A 24 -5.62 -3.23 8.10
N HIS A 25 -6.46 -2.45 8.79
CA HIS A 25 -7.71 -1.95 8.22
C HIS A 25 -7.42 -0.90 7.14
N SER A 26 -7.82 -1.20 5.90
CA SER A 26 -7.73 -0.30 4.75
C SER A 26 -6.32 0.24 4.43
N TYR A 27 -5.25 -0.39 4.95
CA TYR A 27 -3.87 0.05 4.74
C TYR A 27 -3.31 -0.41 3.40
N GLN A 28 -2.77 0.53 2.63
CA GLN A 28 -2.37 0.32 1.25
C GLN A 28 -1.05 1.01 0.96
N LEU A 29 -0.21 0.30 0.22
CA LEU A 29 1.09 0.74 -0.22
C LEU A 29 1.11 0.80 -1.73
N CYS A 30 1.80 1.82 -2.26
CA CYS A 30 2.26 1.76 -3.64
C CYS A 30 3.42 0.78 -3.75
N GLN A 31 3.66 0.31 -4.98
CA GLN A 31 4.75 -0.61 -5.30
C GLN A 31 6.12 -0.19 -4.76
N ASP A 32 6.50 1.09 -4.89
CA ASP A 32 7.74 1.63 -4.33
C ASP A 32 7.82 1.50 -2.80
N CYS A 33 6.72 1.78 -2.10
CA CYS A 33 6.70 1.70 -0.64
C CYS A 33 6.78 0.26 -0.16
N PHE A 34 6.09 -0.66 -0.86
CA PHE A 34 6.19 -2.08 -0.60
C PHE A 34 7.63 -2.59 -0.80
N TRP A 35 8.26 -2.31 -1.94
CA TRP A 35 9.62 -2.74 -2.24
C TRP A 35 10.69 -2.16 -1.33
N ARG A 36 10.49 -0.92 -0.86
CA ARG A 36 11.39 -0.27 0.10
C ARG A 36 11.10 -0.69 1.55
N GLY A 37 10.10 -1.54 1.78
CA GLY A 37 9.70 -1.98 3.13
C GLY A 37 9.23 -0.82 4.01
N LYS A 38 8.56 0.18 3.43
CA LYS A 38 8.04 1.33 4.18
C LYS A 38 6.83 0.94 5.01
N VAL A 39 6.86 1.34 6.27
CA VAL A 39 5.81 1.10 7.24
C VAL A 39 5.31 2.43 7.81
N SER A 40 4.03 2.48 8.18
CA SER A 40 3.37 3.66 8.75
C SER A 40 2.26 3.23 9.71
N GLY A 41 2.02 4.03 10.74
CA GLY A 41 1.03 3.72 11.78
C GLY A 41 1.28 2.37 12.46
N GLY A 42 0.25 1.52 12.50
CA GLY A 42 0.31 0.17 13.08
C GLY A 42 0.69 -0.95 12.09
N HIS A 43 1.13 -0.60 10.87
CA HIS A 43 1.61 -1.59 9.89
C HIS A 43 3.08 -1.96 10.14
N ASN A 44 3.45 -3.21 9.85
CA ASN A 44 4.83 -3.68 9.86
C ASN A 44 5.08 -4.60 8.64
N ASN A 45 6.35 -4.88 8.34
CA ASN A 45 6.74 -5.71 7.19
C ASN A 45 6.47 -7.22 7.39
N ASP A 46 6.11 -7.67 8.60
CA ASP A 46 5.64 -9.04 8.85
C ASP A 46 4.18 -9.23 8.39
N HIS A 47 3.40 -8.14 8.33
CA HIS A 47 2.03 -8.23 7.88
C HIS A 47 1.96 -8.58 6.40
N GLU A 48 1.32 -9.70 6.09
CA GLU A 48 1.07 -10.11 4.71
C GLU A 48 0.32 -9.02 3.94
N THR A 49 0.83 -8.70 2.75
CA THR A 49 0.20 -7.78 1.81
C THR A 49 -0.17 -8.51 0.53
N ARG A 50 -1.33 -8.19 -0.02
CA ARG A 50 -1.80 -8.74 -1.29
C ARG A 50 -1.69 -7.69 -2.39
N GLU A 51 -1.19 -8.10 -3.54
CA GLU A 51 -1.10 -7.25 -4.72
C GLU A 51 -2.42 -7.19 -5.48
N TYR A 52 -2.73 -6.01 -5.99
CA TYR A 52 -3.88 -5.71 -6.83
C TYR A 52 -3.39 -4.91 -8.03
N SER A 53 -3.75 -5.36 -9.22
CA SER A 53 -3.52 -4.60 -10.44
C SER A 53 -4.46 -3.40 -10.47
N SER A 54 -3.91 -2.20 -10.67
CA SER A 54 -4.69 -0.96 -10.71
C SER A 54 -5.25 -0.66 -12.13
N PHE A 55 -5.57 -1.69 -12.91
CA PHE A 55 -6.17 -1.56 -14.26
C PHE A 55 -7.66 -1.21 -14.18
#